data_AF-A0A2T3M7K2-F1
#
_entry.id   AF-A0A2T3M7K2-F1
#
_cell.length_a   1.000
_cell.length_b   1.000
_cell.length_c   1.000
_cell.angle_alpha   90.00
_cell.angle_beta   90.00
_cell.angle_gamma   90.00
#
_symmetry.space_group_name_H-M   'P 1'
#
loop_
_entity.id
_entity.type
_entity.pdbx_description
1 polymer ?
#
loop_
_entity_poly.entity_id
_entity_poly.type
_entity_poly.pdbx_seq_one_letter_code
_entity_poly.pdbx_strand_id
1 'polypeptide(L)'
;MTEKMVLSTSLLIAYENVAFDNRRYQKVYRRLMKIISLPYKTNKKQLLEAQSQGLDNSVVNRLLPQMQHLSERDDSLEVLASKTRFKIILTDDEHATLPHVYYRSSFMSNEITIALKSTDSRSDLIKYLQMLCATATRVTICDNYLAQSWDNTQRLFRAVFPRSKLEIHFVETSTNLTSVVKNSTKVTDDFVKSIHNDWTVSESTLYKDSHDRYLMIETPQGNIEVMISSGFDHIWKASPKEITCIIREKE
;
A
#
# COMPACT_ATOMS: atom_id res chain seq x y z
N MET A 1 16.84 7.98 -1.48
CA MET A 1 15.41 8.34 -1.57
C MET A 1 14.72 7.13 -2.17
N THR A 2 13.84 6.45 -1.43
CA THR A 2 13.16 5.23 -1.90
C THR A 2 12.12 5.58 -2.94
N GLU A 3 12.06 4.81 -4.03
CA GLU A 3 11.07 4.98 -5.08
C GLU A 3 9.65 4.71 -4.55
N LYS A 4 8.70 5.54 -4.97
CA LYS A 4 7.33 5.51 -4.43
C LYS A 4 6.49 4.39 -5.05
N MET A 5 6.65 4.17 -6.35
CA MET A 5 5.78 3.30 -7.16
C MET A 5 6.46 2.82 -8.44
N VAL A 6 5.81 1.90 -9.15
CA VAL A 6 6.17 1.46 -10.51
C VAL A 6 5.17 2.05 -11.51
N LEU A 7 5.59 2.27 -12.76
CA LEU A 7 4.70 2.60 -13.87
C LEU A 7 4.44 1.35 -14.70
N SER A 8 3.26 1.19 -15.29
CA SER A 8 3.03 0.21 -16.36
C SER A 8 3.95 0.52 -17.56
N THR A 9 4.17 -0.47 -18.43
CA THR A 9 4.98 -0.28 -19.66
C THR A 9 4.45 0.88 -20.51
N SER A 10 3.12 0.99 -20.68
CA SER A 10 2.46 2.08 -21.41
C SER A 10 2.74 3.46 -20.80
N LEU A 11 2.67 3.59 -19.48
CA LEU A 11 2.93 4.84 -18.78
C LEU A 11 4.42 5.18 -18.72
N LEU A 12 5.31 4.20 -18.63
CA LEU A 12 6.75 4.40 -18.74
C LEU A 12 7.12 5.01 -20.10
N ILE A 13 6.57 4.45 -21.19
CA ILE A 13 6.76 4.99 -22.54
C ILE A 13 6.26 6.43 -22.60
N ALA A 14 5.04 6.70 -22.11
CA ALA A 14 4.49 8.04 -22.13
C ALA A 14 5.29 9.04 -21.29
N TYR A 15 5.89 8.58 -20.19
CA TYR A 15 6.71 9.41 -19.32
C TYR A 15 8.04 9.77 -19.97
N GLU A 16 8.77 8.78 -20.49
CA GLU A 16 10.12 8.98 -21.03
C GLU A 16 10.11 9.56 -22.45
N ASN A 17 9.13 9.21 -23.29
CA ASN A 17 9.08 9.69 -24.68
C ASN A 17 8.61 11.14 -24.82
N VAL A 18 8.16 11.82 -23.75
CA VAL A 18 7.66 13.21 -23.85
C VAL A 18 8.71 14.17 -24.41
N ALA A 19 9.99 13.89 -24.18
CA ALA A 19 11.10 14.70 -24.70
C ALA A 19 11.26 14.59 -26.23
N PHE A 20 10.75 13.51 -26.84
CA PHE A 20 10.91 13.20 -28.26
C PHE A 20 9.61 13.43 -29.05
N ASP A 21 8.46 13.13 -28.44
CA ASP A 21 7.13 13.37 -29.01
C ASP A 21 6.19 14.02 -27.98
N ASN A 22 6.47 15.29 -27.70
CA ASN A 22 5.66 16.08 -26.77
C ASN A 22 4.19 16.13 -27.19
N ARG A 23 3.86 16.24 -28.50
CA ARG A 23 2.47 16.38 -28.94
C ARG A 23 1.63 15.16 -28.56
N ARG A 24 2.20 13.95 -28.68
CA ARG A 24 1.52 12.70 -28.34
C ARG A 24 1.39 12.50 -26.83
N TYR A 25 2.46 12.74 -26.07
CA TYR A 25 2.53 12.31 -24.66
C TYR A 25 2.26 13.39 -23.62
N GLN A 26 2.21 14.67 -24.02
CA GLN A 26 2.08 15.81 -23.10
C GLN A 26 0.92 15.70 -22.10
N LYS A 27 -0.26 15.23 -22.53
CA LYS A 27 -1.43 15.13 -21.64
C LYS A 27 -1.21 14.10 -20.52
N VAL A 28 -0.65 12.94 -20.87
CA VAL A 28 -0.35 11.87 -19.90
C VAL A 28 0.78 12.32 -18.99
N TYR A 29 1.89 12.82 -19.55
CA TYR A 29 3.03 13.32 -18.80
C TYR A 29 2.65 14.40 -17.79
N ARG A 30 1.87 15.42 -18.19
CA ARG A 30 1.42 16.47 -17.25
C ARG A 30 0.59 15.94 -16.09
N ARG A 31 -0.19 14.87 -16.29
CA ARG A 31 -0.94 14.23 -15.20
C ARG A 31 0.00 13.43 -14.31
N LEU A 32 0.88 12.63 -14.90
CA LEU A 32 1.90 11.88 -14.16
C LEU A 32 2.76 12.82 -13.31
N MET A 33 3.18 13.99 -13.80
CA MET A 33 3.96 14.96 -13.03
C MET A 33 3.21 15.58 -11.83
N LYS A 34 1.87 15.53 -11.80
CA LYS A 34 1.08 15.96 -10.63
C LYS A 34 0.99 14.88 -9.55
N ILE A 35 1.24 13.64 -9.93
CA ILE A 35 1.04 12.41 -9.14
C ILE A 35 2.39 11.90 -8.64
N ILE A 36 3.36 11.88 -9.53
CA ILE A 36 4.73 11.46 -9.31
C ILE A 36 5.50 12.69 -8.85
N SER A 37 5.55 12.90 -7.54
CA SER A 37 6.76 13.48 -6.96
C SER A 37 7.83 12.39 -7.04
N LEU A 38 8.78 12.53 -7.98
CA LEU A 38 9.87 11.58 -8.23
C LEU A 38 10.47 11.03 -6.91
N PRO A 39 10.90 9.74 -6.87
CA PRO A 39 11.20 8.83 -7.99
C PRO A 39 10.22 7.63 -8.17
N TYR A 40 10.15 7.10 -9.41
CA TYR A 40 9.51 5.82 -9.76
C TYR A 40 10.56 4.71 -9.96
N LYS A 41 10.15 3.45 -9.84
CA LYS A 41 11.01 2.27 -10.03
C LYS A 41 10.74 1.58 -11.37
N THR A 42 11.80 1.17 -12.06
CA THR A 42 11.74 0.38 -13.31
C THR A 42 12.93 -0.59 -13.37
N ASN A 43 12.96 -1.49 -14.35
CA ASN A 43 14.03 -2.47 -14.51
C ASN A 43 14.34 -2.77 -15.98
N LYS A 44 15.40 -3.57 -16.21
CA LYS A 44 15.86 -3.98 -17.54
C LYS A 44 14.75 -4.67 -18.33
N LYS A 45 14.03 -5.62 -17.73
CA LYS A 45 12.95 -6.36 -18.39
C LYS A 45 11.88 -5.41 -18.93
N GLN A 46 11.41 -4.48 -18.12
CA GLN A 46 10.43 -3.49 -18.53
C GLN A 46 10.95 -2.57 -19.63
N LEU A 47 12.21 -2.13 -19.57
CA LEU A 47 12.80 -1.28 -20.61
C LEU A 47 12.86 -1.97 -21.97
N LEU A 48 13.22 -3.26 -22.01
CA LEU A 48 13.26 -4.03 -23.25
C LEU A 48 11.85 -4.25 -23.82
N GLU A 49 10.87 -4.48 -22.95
CA GLU A 49 9.46 -4.55 -23.35
C GLU A 49 8.96 -3.20 -23.87
N ALA A 50 9.31 -2.11 -23.21
CA ALA A 50 8.95 -0.76 -23.64
C ALA A 50 9.60 -0.41 -24.99
N GLN A 51 10.85 -0.84 -25.22
CA GLN A 51 11.54 -0.66 -26.51
C GLN A 51 10.78 -1.33 -27.65
N SER A 52 10.30 -2.57 -27.47
CA SER A 52 9.52 -3.25 -28.51
C SER A 52 8.14 -2.60 -28.77
N GLN A 53 7.65 -1.80 -27.81
CA GLN A 53 6.39 -1.04 -27.89
C GLN A 53 6.58 0.43 -28.29
N GLY A 54 7.81 0.85 -28.63
CA GLY A 54 8.08 2.19 -29.17
C GLY A 54 8.71 3.19 -28.19
N LEU A 55 9.35 2.74 -27.11
CA LEU A 55 10.25 3.57 -26.31
C LEU A 55 11.44 4.04 -27.16
N ASP A 56 11.79 5.32 -27.07
CA ASP A 56 12.89 5.90 -27.85
C ASP A 56 14.24 5.24 -27.50
N ASN A 57 15.03 4.90 -28.53
CA ASN A 57 16.32 4.22 -28.35
C ASN A 57 17.31 5.05 -27.52
N SER A 58 17.21 6.38 -27.53
CA SER A 58 18.05 7.25 -26.71
C SER A 58 17.77 7.06 -25.22
N VAL A 59 16.52 6.78 -24.84
CA VAL A 59 16.13 6.45 -23.46
C VAL A 59 16.72 5.09 -23.07
N VAL A 60 16.55 4.08 -23.93
CA VAL A 60 17.06 2.74 -23.69
C VAL A 60 18.57 2.76 -23.51
N ASN A 61 19.31 3.41 -24.42
CA ASN A 61 20.76 3.51 -24.37
C ASN A 61 21.26 4.23 -23.10
N ARG A 62 20.47 5.18 -22.57
CA ARG A 62 20.79 5.89 -21.33
C ARG A 62 20.52 5.04 -20.08
N LEU A 63 19.38 4.36 -20.01
CA LEU A 63 18.90 3.70 -18.79
C LEU A 63 19.36 2.23 -18.67
N LEU A 64 19.41 1.49 -19.79
CA LEU A 64 19.68 0.06 -19.78
C LEU A 64 21.01 -0.30 -19.11
N PRO A 65 22.16 0.39 -19.37
CA PRO A 65 23.43 0.07 -18.73
C PRO A 65 23.39 0.19 -17.20
N GLN A 66 22.61 1.14 -16.68
CA GLN A 66 22.46 1.38 -15.23
C GLN A 66 21.74 0.23 -14.51
N MET A 67 20.98 -0.57 -15.25
CA MET A 67 20.12 -1.62 -14.70
C MET A 67 20.66 -3.03 -14.91
N GLN A 68 21.73 -3.22 -15.70
CA GLN A 68 22.23 -4.56 -16.05
C GLN A 68 22.72 -5.37 -14.84
N HIS A 69 23.30 -4.69 -13.84
CA HIS A 69 23.89 -5.35 -12.67
C HIS A 69 22.97 -5.40 -11.46
N LEU A 70 21.78 -4.79 -11.55
CA LEU A 70 20.82 -4.81 -10.45
C LEU A 70 20.26 -6.23 -10.27
N SER A 71 20.03 -6.63 -9.03
CA SER A 71 19.44 -7.93 -8.69
C SER A 71 18.00 -8.07 -9.22
N GLU A 72 17.29 -6.95 -9.34
CA GLU A 72 15.89 -6.84 -9.74
C GLU A 72 15.65 -6.61 -11.24
N ARG A 73 16.73 -6.72 -12.03
CA ARG A 73 16.73 -6.41 -13.47
C ARG A 73 15.67 -7.20 -14.26
N ASP A 74 15.37 -8.43 -13.85
CA ASP A 74 14.49 -9.36 -14.57
C ASP A 74 13.17 -9.64 -13.81
N ASP A 75 12.92 -8.92 -12.70
CA ASP A 75 11.70 -9.05 -11.90
C ASP A 75 10.44 -8.68 -12.69
N SER A 76 9.28 -9.26 -12.31
CA SER A 76 7.99 -8.75 -12.78
C SER A 76 7.68 -7.39 -12.17
N LEU A 77 6.73 -6.65 -12.74
CA LEU A 77 6.33 -5.35 -12.21
C LEU A 77 5.76 -5.46 -10.79
N GLU A 78 5.07 -6.55 -10.47
CA GLU A 78 4.50 -6.80 -9.13
C GLU A 78 5.60 -7.03 -8.09
N VAL A 79 6.62 -7.81 -8.45
CA VAL A 79 7.79 -8.02 -7.58
C VAL A 79 8.54 -6.70 -7.40
N LEU A 80 8.71 -5.93 -8.48
CA LEU A 80 9.35 -4.61 -8.42
C LEU A 80 8.55 -3.62 -7.56
N ALA A 81 7.23 -3.60 -7.71
CA ALA A 81 6.33 -2.78 -6.92
C ALA A 81 6.39 -3.15 -5.45
N SER A 82 6.49 -4.43 -5.08
CA SER A 82 6.61 -4.85 -3.68
C SER A 82 7.78 -4.20 -2.91
N LYS A 83 8.79 -3.71 -3.64
CA LYS A 83 9.99 -3.03 -3.14
C LYS A 83 9.84 -1.51 -3.08
N THR A 84 8.78 -0.95 -3.64
CA THR A 84 8.48 0.49 -3.54
C THR A 84 7.66 0.79 -2.29
N ARG A 85 7.52 2.07 -1.97
CA ARG A 85 6.83 2.49 -0.76
C ARG A 85 5.33 2.20 -0.77
N PHE A 86 4.63 2.59 -1.83
CA PHE A 86 3.19 2.33 -1.95
C PHE A 86 2.86 0.94 -2.45
N LYS A 87 3.82 0.21 -3.03
CA LYS A 87 3.60 -1.14 -3.57
C LYS A 87 2.48 -1.23 -4.60
N ILE A 88 2.41 -0.20 -5.45
CA ILE A 88 1.47 -0.11 -6.57
C ILE A 88 2.19 0.02 -7.92
N ILE A 89 1.43 -0.31 -8.96
CA ILE A 89 1.78 -0.07 -10.35
C ILE A 89 0.74 0.92 -10.90
N LEU A 90 1.16 2.13 -11.25
CA LEU A 90 0.26 3.02 -11.97
C LEU A 90 0.00 2.47 -13.36
N THR A 91 -1.25 2.46 -13.80
CA THR A 91 -1.66 1.96 -15.11
C THR A 91 -2.69 2.89 -15.76
N ASP A 92 -2.80 2.83 -17.08
CA ASP A 92 -3.84 3.48 -17.89
C ASP A 92 -5.10 2.63 -18.06
N ASP A 93 -5.13 1.42 -17.50
CA ASP A 93 -6.34 0.59 -17.40
C ASP A 93 -7.26 1.07 -16.27
N GLU A 94 -8.48 1.48 -16.64
CA GLU A 94 -9.51 2.00 -15.74
C GLU A 94 -10.18 0.90 -14.89
N HIS A 95 -10.09 -0.35 -15.31
CA HIS A 95 -10.68 -1.50 -14.62
C HIS A 95 -9.64 -2.33 -13.87
N ALA A 96 -8.41 -1.82 -13.77
CA ALA A 96 -7.33 -2.49 -13.08
C ALA A 96 -7.64 -2.69 -11.60
N THR A 97 -7.19 -3.82 -11.06
CA THR A 97 -7.31 -4.17 -9.64
C THR A 97 -5.95 -4.09 -8.95
N LEU A 98 -5.96 -3.90 -7.63
CA LEU A 98 -4.73 -3.80 -6.83
C LEU A 98 -3.80 -5.02 -7.08
N PRO A 99 -2.49 -4.79 -7.22
CA PRO A 99 -1.75 -3.55 -6.95
C PRO A 99 -1.72 -2.55 -8.11
N HIS A 100 -2.44 -2.79 -9.20
CA HIS A 100 -2.54 -1.83 -10.30
C HIS A 100 -3.56 -0.73 -9.98
N VAL A 101 -3.17 0.52 -10.19
CA VAL A 101 -3.96 1.71 -9.82
C VAL A 101 -4.10 2.62 -11.01
N TYR A 102 -5.33 2.94 -11.38
CA TYR A 102 -5.60 3.84 -12.50
C TYR A 102 -5.10 5.25 -12.20
N TYR A 103 -4.14 5.72 -12.99
CA TYR A 103 -3.43 6.98 -12.70
C TYR A 103 -4.32 8.22 -12.74
N ARG A 104 -5.54 8.17 -13.29
CA ARG A 104 -6.36 9.39 -13.49
C ARG A 104 -7.27 9.73 -12.32
N SER A 105 -7.68 8.76 -11.51
CA SER A 105 -8.69 8.97 -10.47
C SER A 105 -8.33 8.35 -9.12
N SER A 106 -7.52 7.29 -9.11
CA SER A 106 -7.27 6.50 -7.90
C SER A 106 -6.03 6.93 -7.12
N PHE A 107 -5.13 7.71 -7.74
CA PHE A 107 -3.92 8.26 -7.10
C PHE A 107 -3.90 9.79 -7.24
N MET A 108 -4.22 10.51 -6.16
CA MET A 108 -4.35 11.97 -6.14
C MET A 108 -3.63 12.51 -4.92
N SER A 109 -2.84 13.59 -5.08
CA SER A 109 -2.14 14.25 -3.96
C SER A 109 -1.26 13.33 -3.10
N ASN A 110 -0.61 12.33 -3.70
CA ASN A 110 0.15 11.27 -3.02
C ASN A 110 -0.68 10.36 -2.10
N GLU A 111 -2.00 10.29 -2.33
CA GLU A 111 -2.91 9.39 -1.64
C GLU A 111 -3.56 8.43 -2.64
N ILE A 112 -3.75 7.18 -2.20
CA ILE A 112 -4.55 6.18 -2.90
C ILE A 112 -5.90 6.08 -2.19
N THR A 113 -6.97 6.25 -2.95
CA THR A 113 -8.33 6.08 -2.42
C THR A 113 -8.94 4.81 -2.98
N ILE A 114 -9.35 3.91 -2.09
CA ILE A 114 -10.07 2.67 -2.42
C ILE A 114 -11.46 2.77 -1.81
N ALA A 115 -12.50 2.71 -2.64
CA ALA A 115 -13.88 2.66 -2.19
C ALA A 115 -14.47 1.29 -2.54
N LEU A 116 -15.02 0.60 -1.53
CA LEU A 116 -15.64 -0.71 -1.69
C LEU A 116 -17.06 -0.67 -1.12
N LYS A 117 -18.04 -1.06 -1.92
CA LYS A 117 -19.43 -1.24 -1.50
C LYS A 117 -19.53 -2.44 -0.55
N SER A 118 -20.72 -2.61 0.04
CA SER A 118 -21.05 -3.80 0.86
C SER A 118 -21.01 -5.10 0.07
N THR A 119 -21.24 -5.04 -1.24
CA THR A 119 -21.26 -6.19 -2.16
C THR A 119 -19.90 -6.54 -2.75
N ASP A 120 -18.93 -5.65 -2.64
CA ASP A 120 -17.63 -5.81 -3.29
C ASP A 120 -16.73 -6.74 -2.48
N SER A 121 -16.00 -7.61 -3.20
CA SER A 121 -15.00 -8.48 -2.58
C SER A 121 -13.93 -7.66 -1.85
N ARG A 122 -13.52 -8.14 -0.67
CA ARG A 122 -12.40 -7.56 0.10
C ARG A 122 -11.06 -8.21 -0.20
N SER A 123 -11.03 -9.19 -1.11
CA SER A 123 -9.83 -9.97 -1.44
C SER A 123 -8.64 -9.10 -1.86
N ASP A 124 -8.88 -8.11 -2.72
CA ASP A 124 -7.80 -7.32 -3.32
C ASP A 124 -7.26 -6.30 -2.32
N LEU A 125 -8.13 -5.75 -1.45
CA LEU A 125 -7.70 -4.95 -0.32
C LEU A 125 -6.86 -5.76 0.67
N ILE A 126 -7.29 -7.00 1.00
CA ILE A 126 -6.52 -7.87 1.91
C ILE A 126 -5.14 -8.18 1.32
N LYS A 127 -5.07 -8.55 0.03
CA LYS A 127 -3.79 -8.79 -0.66
C LYS A 127 -2.91 -7.54 -0.66
N TYR A 128 -3.50 -6.37 -0.88
CA TYR A 128 -2.76 -5.12 -0.88
C TYR A 128 -2.23 -4.76 0.52
N LEU A 129 -3.03 -4.95 1.57
CA LEU A 129 -2.57 -4.78 2.95
C LEU A 129 -1.44 -5.76 3.30
N GLN A 130 -1.51 -7.02 2.82
CA GLN A 130 -0.42 -7.99 2.95
C GLN A 130 0.86 -7.48 2.29
N MET A 131 0.76 -6.94 1.08
CA MET A 131 1.91 -6.35 0.39
C MET A 131 2.49 -5.19 1.21
N LEU A 132 1.66 -4.25 1.66
CA LEU A 132 2.07 -3.10 2.49
C LEU A 132 2.80 -3.54 3.76
N CYS A 133 2.30 -4.57 4.44
CA CYS A 133 2.89 -5.05 5.68
C CYS A 133 4.07 -6.01 5.48
N ALA A 134 4.34 -6.50 4.27
CA ALA A 134 5.29 -7.60 4.04
C ALA A 134 6.70 -7.34 4.61
N THR A 135 7.13 -6.08 4.67
CA THR A 135 8.44 -5.64 5.19
C THR A 135 8.30 -4.75 6.42
N ALA A 136 7.13 -4.75 7.07
CA ALA A 136 6.88 -3.93 8.24
C ALA A 136 7.74 -4.37 9.42
N THR A 137 8.40 -3.40 10.06
CA THR A 137 9.11 -3.59 11.32
C THR A 137 8.24 -3.22 12.50
N ARG A 138 7.29 -2.30 12.29
CA ARG A 138 6.33 -1.86 13.30
C ARG A 138 4.99 -1.52 12.64
N VAL A 139 3.90 -1.82 13.34
CA VAL A 139 2.55 -1.41 12.97
C VAL A 139 1.86 -0.76 14.16
N THR A 140 1.07 0.30 13.95
CA THR A 140 0.17 0.85 14.98
C THR A 140 -1.27 0.77 14.53
N ILE A 141 -2.12 0.12 15.33
CA ILE A 141 -3.54 -0.09 15.05
C ILE A 141 -4.36 0.85 15.93
N CYS A 142 -5.16 1.73 15.31
CA CYS A 142 -6.17 2.53 15.98
C CYS A 142 -7.55 2.10 15.52
N ASP A 143 -8.30 1.42 16.39
CA ASP A 143 -9.74 1.16 16.21
C ASP A 143 -10.36 0.90 17.58
N ASN A 144 -11.25 1.79 18.02
CA ASN A 144 -11.93 1.67 19.31
C ASN A 144 -12.74 0.37 19.44
N TYR A 145 -13.12 -0.27 18.33
CA TYR A 145 -13.93 -1.49 18.29
C TYR A 145 -13.11 -2.73 17.89
N LEU A 146 -11.77 -2.66 17.90
CA LEU A 146 -10.91 -3.77 17.49
C LEU A 146 -11.22 -5.04 18.29
N ALA A 147 -11.20 -4.98 19.62
CA ALA A 147 -11.50 -6.13 20.47
C ALA A 147 -12.99 -6.50 20.53
N GLN A 148 -13.90 -5.56 20.28
CA GLN A 148 -15.34 -5.82 20.26
C GLN A 148 -15.74 -6.79 19.15
N SER A 149 -15.09 -6.69 17.98
CA SER A 149 -15.35 -7.53 16.81
C SER A 149 -14.23 -8.56 16.57
N TRP A 150 -13.70 -9.13 17.65
CA TRP A 150 -12.47 -9.92 17.63
C TRP A 150 -12.45 -11.09 16.65
N ASP A 151 -13.57 -11.79 16.48
CA ASP A 151 -13.66 -12.94 15.55
C ASP A 151 -13.29 -12.57 14.11
N ASN A 152 -13.56 -11.32 13.71
CA ASN A 152 -13.19 -10.79 12.41
C ASN A 152 -11.84 -10.05 12.47
N THR A 153 -11.64 -9.14 13.42
CA THR A 153 -10.48 -8.24 13.44
C THR A 153 -9.17 -8.96 13.75
N GLN A 154 -9.19 -10.09 14.47
CA GLN A 154 -7.99 -10.91 14.69
C GLN A 154 -7.37 -11.41 13.38
N ARG A 155 -8.14 -11.42 12.29
CA ARG A 155 -7.64 -11.77 10.95
C ARG A 155 -6.65 -10.75 10.40
N LEU A 156 -6.61 -9.52 10.90
CA LEU A 156 -5.54 -8.58 10.58
C LEU A 156 -4.18 -9.19 10.95
N PHE A 157 -4.06 -9.69 12.17
CA PHE A 157 -2.85 -10.35 12.67
C PHE A 157 -2.58 -11.64 11.88
N ARG A 158 -3.61 -12.48 11.71
CA ARG A 158 -3.42 -13.81 11.11
C ARG A 158 -3.21 -13.78 9.60
N ALA A 159 -3.82 -12.85 8.87
CA ALA A 159 -3.79 -12.84 7.42
C ALA A 159 -2.91 -11.75 6.82
N VAL A 160 -2.67 -10.63 7.51
CA VAL A 160 -2.02 -9.45 6.91
C VAL A 160 -0.57 -9.27 7.40
N PHE A 161 -0.33 -9.41 8.70
CA PHE A 161 0.99 -9.09 9.26
C PHE A 161 2.08 -10.11 8.89
N PRO A 162 3.32 -9.63 8.65
CA PRO A 162 4.42 -10.46 8.17
C PRO A 162 4.88 -11.47 9.21
N ARG A 163 5.28 -12.67 8.77
CA ARG A 163 5.88 -13.70 9.64
C ARG A 163 7.38 -13.49 9.82
N SER A 164 7.69 -12.30 10.32
CA SER A 164 9.02 -11.83 10.70
C SER A 164 8.90 -11.10 12.03
N LYS A 165 10.03 -10.67 12.61
CA LYS A 165 10.02 -9.76 13.77
C LYS A 165 9.15 -8.54 13.48
N LEU A 166 8.23 -8.23 14.38
CA LEU A 166 7.26 -7.15 14.23
C LEU A 166 6.88 -6.58 15.61
N GLU A 167 6.98 -5.26 15.73
CA GLU A 167 6.45 -4.51 16.87
C GLU A 167 5.00 -4.11 16.59
N ILE A 168 4.07 -4.63 17.38
CA ILE A 168 2.64 -4.36 17.23
C ILE A 168 2.20 -3.38 18.29
N HIS A 169 1.82 -2.19 17.86
CA HIS A 169 1.27 -1.17 18.73
C HIS A 169 -0.24 -1.12 18.56
N PHE A 170 -0.98 -0.96 19.64
CA PHE A 170 -2.43 -0.70 19.58
C PHE A 170 -2.79 0.54 20.40
N VAL A 171 -3.79 1.28 19.94
CA VAL A 171 -4.40 2.36 20.71
C VAL A 171 -5.48 1.75 21.59
N GLU A 172 -5.45 2.05 22.88
CA GLU A 172 -6.49 1.57 23.79
C GLU A 172 -7.85 2.20 23.46
N THR A 173 -8.91 1.43 23.70
CA THR A 173 -10.29 1.88 23.58
C THR A 173 -10.53 3.11 24.44
N SER A 174 -11.09 4.16 23.86
CA SER A 174 -11.38 5.42 24.54
C SER A 174 -12.14 5.20 25.85
N THR A 175 -11.72 5.89 26.91
CA THR A 175 -12.37 5.82 28.24
C THR A 175 -13.83 6.30 28.22
N ASN A 176 -14.23 7.04 27.18
CA ASN A 176 -15.61 7.52 27.00
C ASN A 176 -16.55 6.41 26.51
N LEU A 177 -16.04 5.25 26.10
CA LEU A 177 -16.81 4.12 25.59
C LEU A 177 -16.90 2.99 26.64
N THR A 178 -17.79 3.18 27.62
CA THR A 178 -17.91 2.27 28.77
C THR A 178 -18.50 0.89 28.45
N SER A 179 -19.20 0.74 27.32
CA SER A 179 -19.83 -0.51 26.89
C SER A 179 -19.02 -1.30 25.86
N VAL A 180 -17.81 -0.85 25.51
CA VAL A 180 -16.97 -1.47 24.48
C VAL A 180 -15.85 -2.27 25.14
N VAL A 181 -15.58 -3.47 24.62
CA VAL A 181 -14.48 -4.31 25.09
C VAL A 181 -13.14 -3.60 24.83
N LYS A 182 -12.33 -3.44 25.88
CA LYS A 182 -11.00 -2.82 25.77
C LYS A 182 -10.07 -3.63 24.87
N ASN A 183 -9.29 -2.94 24.04
CA ASN A 183 -8.34 -3.54 23.12
C ASN A 183 -7.28 -4.36 23.85
N SER A 184 -6.80 -3.89 25.01
CA SER A 184 -5.84 -4.62 25.85
C SER A 184 -6.31 -5.98 26.34
N THR A 185 -7.63 -6.26 26.35
CA THR A 185 -8.13 -7.59 26.75
C THR A 185 -7.91 -8.67 25.69
N LYS A 186 -7.69 -8.29 24.43
CA LYS A 186 -7.53 -9.22 23.29
C LYS A 186 -6.17 -9.12 22.63
N VAL A 187 -5.60 -7.92 22.54
CA VAL A 187 -4.28 -7.70 21.97
C VAL A 187 -3.23 -7.86 23.08
N THR A 188 -2.94 -9.11 23.42
CA THR A 188 -1.99 -9.48 24.47
C THR A 188 -0.72 -10.09 23.89
N ASP A 189 0.35 -10.10 24.70
CA ASP A 189 1.63 -10.69 24.33
C ASP A 189 1.46 -12.20 24.05
N ASP A 190 0.67 -12.91 24.87
CA ASP A 190 0.32 -14.31 24.65
C ASP A 190 -0.41 -14.53 23.31
N PHE A 191 -1.36 -13.66 22.97
CA PHE A 191 -2.09 -13.77 21.71
C PHE A 191 -1.16 -13.58 20.50
N VAL A 192 -0.34 -12.51 20.48
CA VAL A 192 0.53 -12.25 19.32
C VAL A 192 1.62 -13.31 19.20
N LYS A 193 2.18 -13.79 20.31
CA LYS A 193 3.17 -14.88 20.33
C LYS A 193 2.58 -16.23 19.94
N SER A 194 1.28 -16.46 20.17
CA SER A 194 0.59 -17.65 19.63
C SER A 194 0.54 -17.68 18.10
N ILE A 195 0.76 -16.54 17.44
CA ILE A 195 0.80 -16.42 15.97
C ILE A 195 2.25 -16.49 15.49
N HIS A 196 3.14 -15.71 16.10
CA HIS A 196 4.56 -15.67 15.76
C HIS A 196 5.40 -15.22 16.96
N ASN A 197 6.40 -16.02 17.34
CA ASN A 197 7.13 -15.83 18.60
C ASN A 197 7.91 -14.51 18.68
N ASP A 198 8.37 -13.97 17.56
CA ASP A 198 9.15 -12.71 17.50
C ASP A 198 8.27 -11.46 17.41
N TRP A 199 6.95 -11.59 17.63
CA TRP A 199 6.06 -10.45 17.74
C TRP A 199 6.00 -9.96 19.17
N THR A 200 5.96 -8.64 19.33
CA THR A 200 5.77 -7.97 20.63
C THR A 200 4.59 -7.05 20.55
N VAL A 201 3.91 -6.83 21.68
CA VAL A 201 2.81 -5.86 21.75
C VAL A 201 3.05 -4.76 22.79
N SER A 202 2.63 -3.54 22.48
CA SER A 202 2.54 -2.44 23.45
C SER A 202 1.39 -1.48 23.12
N GLU A 203 0.91 -0.77 24.14
CA GLU A 203 -0.01 0.34 23.93
C GLU A 203 0.71 1.53 23.28
N SER A 204 0.00 2.29 22.45
CA SER A 204 0.50 3.51 21.80
C SER A 204 -0.45 4.69 22.01
N THR A 205 0.13 5.87 22.14
CA THR A 205 -0.59 7.15 22.19
C THR A 205 -0.76 7.79 20.80
N LEU A 206 -0.17 7.21 19.75
CA LEU A 206 -0.37 7.68 18.38
C LEU A 206 -1.84 7.45 17.98
N TYR A 207 -2.55 8.49 17.55
CA TYR A 207 -4.01 8.51 17.32
C TYR A 207 -4.88 8.38 18.58
N LYS A 208 -4.32 8.64 19.76
CA LYS A 208 -5.12 8.73 20.98
C LYS A 208 -6.29 9.70 20.78
N ASP A 209 -7.46 9.30 21.26
CA ASP A 209 -8.74 10.04 21.15
C ASP A 209 -9.26 10.23 19.71
N SER A 210 -8.66 9.55 18.73
CA SER A 210 -9.20 9.55 17.37
C SER A 210 -10.47 8.71 17.26
N HIS A 211 -11.45 9.23 16.52
CA HIS A 211 -12.65 8.49 16.13
C HIS A 211 -12.47 7.70 14.83
N ASP A 212 -11.47 8.08 14.04
CA ASP A 212 -11.11 7.39 12.80
C ASP A 212 -10.31 6.12 13.08
N ARG A 213 -10.24 5.25 12.07
CA ARG A 213 -9.51 3.99 12.18
C ARG A 213 -8.28 4.05 11.33
N TYR A 214 -7.14 3.74 11.93
CA TYR A 214 -5.84 3.83 11.29
C TYR A 214 -5.05 2.53 11.44
N LEU A 215 -4.30 2.21 10.39
CA LEU A 215 -3.15 1.32 10.45
C LEU A 215 -1.94 2.13 9.98
N MET A 216 -1.05 2.47 10.92
CA MET A 216 0.29 2.96 10.58
C MET A 216 1.18 1.76 10.32
N ILE A 217 1.91 1.77 9.21
CA ILE A 217 2.83 0.73 8.79
C ILE A 217 4.19 1.36 8.60
N GLU A 218 5.16 0.90 9.37
CA GLU A 218 6.52 1.40 9.32
C GLU A 218 7.42 0.34 8.70
N THR A 219 8.11 0.74 7.64
CA THR A 219 8.94 -0.15 6.83
C THR A 219 10.27 0.53 6.55
N PRO A 220 11.33 -0.24 6.18
CA PRO A 220 12.58 0.34 5.69
C PRO A 220 12.39 1.24 4.46
N GLN A 221 11.31 1.05 3.70
CA GLN A 221 10.99 1.84 2.51
C GLN A 221 10.33 3.19 2.84
N GLY A 222 9.77 3.34 4.04
CA GLY A 222 9.05 4.51 4.52
C GLY A 222 7.76 4.14 5.26
N ASN A 223 7.10 5.16 5.80
CA ASN A 223 5.91 4.99 6.63
C ASN A 223 4.65 5.24 5.80
N ILE A 224 3.67 4.36 5.95
CA ILE A 224 2.38 4.41 5.28
C ILE A 224 1.27 4.45 6.33
N GLU A 225 0.39 5.42 6.20
CA GLU A 225 -0.85 5.51 6.98
C GLU A 225 -2.01 5.00 6.12
N VAL A 226 -2.79 4.05 6.66
CA VAL A 226 -4.04 3.57 6.07
C VAL A 226 -5.19 4.00 6.97
N MET A 227 -6.02 4.94 6.52
CA MET A 227 -7.27 5.31 7.18
C MET A 227 -8.42 4.48 6.64
N ILE A 228 -9.32 3.99 7.50
CA ILE A 228 -10.48 3.17 7.13
C ILE A 228 -11.75 3.76 7.75
N SER A 229 -12.74 4.10 6.91
CA SER A 229 -13.94 4.81 7.38
C SER A 229 -14.79 4.02 8.38
N SER A 230 -15.14 2.76 8.06
CA SER A 230 -16.07 1.95 8.86
C SER A 230 -15.39 1.01 9.87
N GLY A 231 -14.05 0.92 9.86
CA GLY A 231 -13.26 0.07 10.77
C GLY A 231 -12.90 -1.32 10.23
N PHE A 232 -11.99 -2.01 10.93
CA PHE A 232 -11.34 -3.24 10.44
C PHE A 232 -12.29 -4.44 10.35
N ASP A 233 -13.32 -4.50 11.20
CA ASP A 233 -14.33 -5.58 11.21
C ASP A 233 -14.91 -5.82 9.80
N HIS A 234 -15.21 -4.74 9.09
CA HIS A 234 -15.84 -4.80 7.77
C HIS A 234 -14.94 -5.34 6.66
N ILE A 235 -13.64 -5.53 6.89
CA ILE A 235 -12.77 -6.21 5.91
C ILE A 235 -13.10 -7.71 5.83
N TRP A 236 -13.50 -8.32 6.95
CA TRP A 236 -13.72 -9.78 7.03
C TRP A 236 -15.14 -10.20 7.39
N LYS A 237 -16.01 -9.25 7.73
CA LYS A 237 -17.42 -9.52 8.03
C LYS A 237 -18.16 -10.11 6.83
N ALA A 238 -19.00 -11.12 7.05
CA ALA A 238 -19.82 -11.74 6.00
C ALA A 238 -20.83 -10.77 5.36
N SER A 239 -21.35 -9.83 6.14
CA SER A 239 -22.23 -8.75 5.67
C SER A 239 -21.61 -7.39 6.01
N PRO A 240 -20.61 -6.93 5.24
CA PRO A 240 -19.87 -5.72 5.55
C PRO A 240 -20.64 -4.46 5.14
N LYS A 241 -20.33 -3.33 5.79
CA LYS A 241 -20.70 -2.01 5.31
C LYS A 241 -19.74 -1.57 4.20
N GLU A 242 -20.10 -0.52 3.48
CA GLU A 242 -19.15 0.17 2.61
C GLU A 242 -17.91 0.64 3.40
N ILE A 243 -16.75 0.59 2.75
CA ILE A 243 -15.51 1.11 3.31
C ILE A 243 -14.82 2.00 2.29
N THR A 244 -14.27 3.10 2.79
CA THR A 244 -13.31 3.92 2.08
C THR A 244 -11.98 3.79 2.81
N CYS A 245 -10.95 3.40 2.07
CA CYS A 245 -9.57 3.38 2.56
C CYS A 245 -8.79 4.51 1.88
N ILE A 246 -8.08 5.30 2.68
CA ILE A 246 -7.12 6.29 2.19
C ILE A 246 -5.74 5.82 2.61
N ILE A 247 -4.83 5.64 1.65
CA ILE A 247 -3.47 5.19 1.86
C ILE A 247 -2.52 6.31 1.45
N ARG A 248 -1.68 6.76 2.37
CA ARG A 248 -0.80 7.90 2.15
C ARG A 248 0.53 7.75 2.87
N GLU A 249 1.52 8.50 2.44
CA GLU A 249 2.78 8.63 3.17
C GLU A 249 2.54 9.35 4.49
N LYS A 250 3.29 8.93 5.52
CA LYS A 250 3.46 9.69 6.75
C LYS A 250 4.92 10.12 6.86
N GLU A 251 5.13 11.41 7.11
CA GLU A 251 6.45 11.97 7.41
C GLU A 251 6.92 11.60 8.81
#